data_AF-A0A6A6BKP9-F1
#
_entry.id   AF-A0A6A6BKP9-F1
#
_cell.length_a   1.000
_cell.length_b   1.000
_cell.length_c   1.000
_cell.angle_alpha   90.00
_cell.angle_beta   90.00
_cell.angle_gamma   90.00
#
_symmetry.space_group_name_H-M   'P 1'
#
loop_
_entity.id
_entity.type
_entity.pdbx_description
1 polymer ?
#
loop_
_entity_poly.entity_id
_entity_poly.type
_entity_poly.pdbx_seq_one_letter_code
_entity_poly.pdbx_strand_id
1 'polypeptide(L)'
;YQQNFDDVPRYLFRIFTPNITGAINTSWVRSTAAIYARSESRVDVFDRNDDPRVASMINGHLRWRRDWDDNLVTWTSSLLYALVYIFYRHATDGFNFDNICLGILDTTSFPKGTFIRDMDLIRTYSPLNERLANLEKLRDKQHREFKGKFYFGEYLSQGALRIEDKCAVVSARALIASGLYDILPEFEVLAQRPLSPNPEWANQVIRHREAFYSEEPGCQKVSSEEIQAAMQIGELFGPPWRLPLAINLMALVPRLPDDRTILQAFQAFNFTG
;
A
#
# COMPACT_ATOMS: atom_id res chain seq x y z
N TYR A 1 -15.64 -21.77 8.81
CA TYR A 1 -14.94 -20.48 8.69
C TYR A 1 -15.93 -19.43 8.20
N GLN A 2 -16.26 -18.42 8.99
CA GLN A 2 -17.05 -17.27 8.50
C GLN A 2 -16.06 -16.29 7.89
N GLN A 3 -15.93 -16.32 6.56
CA GLN A 3 -15.06 -15.41 5.83
C GLN A 3 -15.71 -14.03 5.79
N ASN A 4 -15.15 -13.05 6.51
CA ASN A 4 -15.63 -11.67 6.43
C ASN A 4 -14.95 -10.95 5.26
N PHE A 5 -15.43 -11.21 4.04
CA PHE A 5 -14.98 -10.51 2.85
C PHE A 5 -15.61 -9.11 2.69
N ASP A 6 -16.46 -8.68 3.63
CA ASP A 6 -17.17 -7.41 3.56
C ASP A 6 -16.35 -6.22 4.10
N ASP A 7 -15.20 -6.49 4.74
CA ASP A 7 -14.30 -5.47 5.31
C ASP A 7 -13.16 -5.04 4.36
N VAL A 8 -13.29 -5.26 3.05
CA VAL A 8 -12.27 -4.83 2.07
C VAL A 8 -12.46 -3.34 1.75
N PRO A 9 -11.44 -2.48 1.97
CA PRO A 9 -11.51 -1.07 1.61
C PRO A 9 -11.76 -0.89 0.11
N ARG A 10 -12.54 0.12 -0.24
CA ARG A 10 -12.82 0.44 -1.64
C ARG A 10 -11.55 0.68 -2.45
N TYR A 11 -10.54 1.31 -1.86
CA TYR A 11 -9.29 1.63 -2.54
C TYR A 11 -8.12 0.88 -1.94
N LEU A 12 -7.33 0.25 -2.82
CA LEU A 12 -6.07 -0.38 -2.47
C LEU A 12 -4.95 0.19 -3.33
N PHE A 13 -3.76 0.25 -2.74
CA PHE A 13 -2.55 0.78 -3.34
C PHE A 13 -1.52 -0.32 -3.55
N ARG A 14 -0.65 -0.13 -4.53
CA ARG A 14 0.52 -1.00 -4.77
C ARG A 14 1.67 -0.21 -5.37
N ILE A 15 2.89 -0.54 -4.96
CA ILE A 15 4.09 -0.05 -5.61
C ILE A 15 4.51 -1.02 -6.71
N PHE A 16 4.71 -0.48 -7.89
CA PHE A 16 5.24 -1.15 -9.06
C PHE A 16 6.69 -0.74 -9.23
N THR A 17 7.57 -1.72 -9.37
CA THR A 17 8.96 -1.52 -9.77
C THR A 17 9.18 -2.26 -11.09
N PRO A 18 10.25 -1.93 -11.83
CA PRO A 18 10.51 -2.59 -13.10
C PRO A 18 10.64 -4.10 -12.88
N ASN A 19 10.09 -4.87 -13.82
CA ASN A 19 10.34 -6.31 -13.86
C ASN A 19 11.77 -6.58 -14.40
N ILE A 20 12.11 -7.86 -14.61
CA ILE A 20 13.40 -8.28 -15.16
C ILE A 20 13.70 -7.62 -16.52
N THR A 21 12.68 -7.26 -17.30
CA THR A 21 12.83 -6.59 -18.60
C THR A 21 12.88 -5.06 -18.49
N GLY A 22 12.93 -4.50 -17.28
CA GLY A 22 12.95 -3.05 -17.05
C GLY A 22 11.62 -2.35 -17.30
N ALA A 23 10.53 -3.07 -17.58
CA ALA A 23 9.23 -2.51 -17.90
C ALA A 23 8.25 -2.64 -16.73
N ILE A 24 7.34 -1.68 -16.62
CA ILE A 24 6.21 -1.73 -15.69
C ILE A 24 5.00 -2.29 -16.44
N ASN A 25 4.50 -3.44 -16.00
CA ASN A 25 3.27 -4.00 -16.56
C ASN A 25 2.07 -3.38 -15.85
N THR A 26 1.29 -2.59 -16.59
CA THR A 26 0.07 -1.92 -16.11
C THR A 26 -1.21 -2.67 -16.48
N SER A 27 -1.14 -3.74 -17.28
CA SER A 27 -2.32 -4.53 -17.66
C SER A 27 -2.59 -5.69 -16.69
N TRP A 28 -1.52 -6.28 -16.13
CA TRP A 28 -1.61 -7.45 -15.27
C TRP A 28 -0.68 -7.36 -14.07
N VAL A 29 -1.18 -7.79 -12.91
CA VAL A 29 -0.37 -8.11 -11.74
C VAL A 29 -0.37 -9.62 -11.56
N ARG A 30 0.81 -10.21 -11.36
CA ARG A 30 0.99 -11.66 -11.32
C ARG A 30 1.79 -12.05 -10.09
N SER A 31 1.35 -13.11 -9.42
CA SER A 31 2.11 -13.81 -8.39
C SER A 31 3.32 -14.51 -9.00
N THR A 32 4.29 -14.90 -8.16
CA THR A 32 5.46 -15.67 -8.61
C THR A 32 5.02 -16.96 -9.31
N ALA A 33 4.08 -17.70 -8.70
CA ALA A 33 3.52 -18.92 -9.27
C ALA A 33 2.91 -18.67 -10.66
N ALA A 34 2.19 -17.56 -10.87
CA ALA A 34 1.57 -17.25 -12.15
C ALA A 34 2.58 -16.84 -13.22
N ILE A 35 3.64 -16.11 -12.85
CA ILE A 35 4.75 -15.74 -13.76
C ILE A 35 5.42 -17.01 -14.32
N TYR A 36 5.66 -18.00 -13.46
CA TYR A 36 6.29 -19.27 -13.83
C TYR A 36 5.30 -20.37 -14.24
N ALA A 37 4.04 -20.01 -14.50
CA ALA A 37 2.97 -20.92 -14.93
C ALA A 37 2.83 -22.19 -14.07
N ARG A 38 3.01 -22.06 -12.75
CA ARG A 38 2.85 -23.14 -11.78
C ARG A 38 1.38 -23.48 -11.59
N SER A 39 1.06 -24.76 -11.38
CA SER A 39 -0.31 -25.22 -11.08
C SER A 39 -0.92 -24.49 -9.88
N GLU A 40 -0.09 -24.21 -8.89
CA GLU A 40 -0.38 -23.48 -7.67
C GLU A 40 -0.96 -22.10 -7.92
N SER A 41 -0.77 -21.53 -9.13
CA SER A 41 -1.32 -20.23 -9.49
C SER A 41 -2.83 -20.23 -9.76
N ARG A 42 -3.44 -21.42 -9.87
CA ARG A 42 -4.85 -21.62 -10.23
C ARG A 42 -5.67 -22.25 -9.10
N VAL A 43 -5.04 -22.49 -7.96
CA VAL A 43 -5.69 -23.11 -6.80
C VAL A 43 -5.81 -22.04 -5.73
N ASP A 44 -7.03 -21.85 -5.23
CA ASP A 44 -7.30 -20.97 -4.11
C ASP A 44 -6.50 -21.44 -2.89
N VAL A 45 -5.96 -20.50 -2.11
CA VAL A 45 -5.16 -20.76 -0.91
C VAL A 45 -5.90 -21.66 0.08
N PHE A 46 -7.23 -21.55 0.17
CA PHE A 46 -8.08 -22.37 1.04
C PHE A 46 -8.40 -23.76 0.47
N ASP A 47 -8.24 -23.96 -0.84
CA ASP A 47 -8.52 -25.23 -1.53
C ASP A 47 -7.27 -26.10 -1.71
N ARG A 48 -6.13 -25.70 -1.13
CA ARG A 48 -4.88 -26.46 -1.19
C ARG A 48 -4.89 -27.59 -0.16
N ASN A 49 -4.46 -28.79 -0.58
CA ASN A 49 -4.49 -30.00 0.25
C ASN A 49 -3.36 -30.09 1.31
N ASP A 50 -2.55 -29.06 1.50
CA ASP A 50 -1.36 -29.07 2.38
C ASP A 50 -1.27 -27.76 3.18
N ASP A 51 -2.07 -27.67 4.24
CA ASP A 51 -2.15 -26.46 5.07
C ASP A 51 -0.81 -26.03 5.70
N PRO A 52 0.07 -26.93 6.19
CA PRO A 52 1.41 -26.54 6.65
C PRO A 52 2.24 -25.85 5.57
N ARG A 53 2.20 -26.35 4.32
CA ARG A 53 2.89 -25.70 3.20
C ARG A 53 2.27 -24.36 2.85
N VAL A 54 0.94 -24.24 2.90
CA VAL A 54 0.23 -22.96 2.74
C VAL A 54 0.66 -21.95 3.80
N ALA A 55 0.70 -22.34 5.06
CA ALA A 55 1.14 -21.51 6.16
C ALA A 55 2.60 -21.02 5.98
N SER A 56 3.48 -21.91 5.48
CA SER A 56 4.86 -21.55 5.14
C SER A 56 4.93 -20.54 4.00
N MET A 57 4.17 -20.76 2.92
CA MET A 57 4.08 -19.84 1.77
C MET A 57 3.58 -18.46 2.19
N ILE A 58 2.52 -18.37 3.01
CA ILE A 58 1.99 -17.10 3.53
C ILE A 58 3.05 -16.37 4.36
N ASN A 59 3.71 -17.07 5.29
CA ASN A 59 4.78 -16.49 6.09
C ASN A 59 5.97 -16.02 5.23
N GLY A 60 6.36 -16.80 4.22
CA GLY A 60 7.41 -16.43 3.27
C GLY A 60 7.04 -15.15 2.51
N HIS A 61 5.85 -15.12 1.93
CA HIS A 61 5.32 -13.98 1.18
C HIS A 61 5.33 -12.69 2.00
N LEU A 62 4.73 -12.71 3.19
CA LEU A 62 4.60 -11.52 4.06
C LEU A 62 5.95 -11.04 4.63
N ARG A 63 6.96 -11.91 4.65
CA ARG A 63 8.34 -11.57 5.03
C ARG A 63 9.23 -11.28 3.83
N TRP A 64 8.65 -11.15 2.63
CA TRP A 64 9.37 -10.85 1.39
C TRP A 64 10.39 -11.94 1.00
N ARG A 65 10.18 -13.17 1.46
CA ARG A 65 10.96 -14.37 1.15
C ARG A 65 10.11 -15.27 0.25
N ARG A 66 9.88 -14.81 -0.98
CA ARG A 66 8.97 -15.48 -1.92
C ARG A 66 9.60 -16.73 -2.51
N ASP A 67 8.84 -17.81 -2.51
CA ASP A 67 9.18 -19.06 -3.19
C ASP A 67 8.50 -19.15 -4.56
N TRP A 68 8.85 -20.17 -5.35
CA TRP A 68 8.34 -20.33 -6.71
C TRP A 68 6.85 -20.71 -6.78
N ASP A 69 6.30 -21.25 -5.71
CA ASP A 69 4.88 -21.63 -5.57
C ASP A 69 4.02 -20.55 -4.88
N ASP A 70 4.63 -19.39 -4.59
CA ASP A 70 3.94 -18.22 -4.02
C ASP A 70 2.89 -17.70 -4.99
N ASN A 71 1.63 -17.94 -4.63
CA ASN A 71 0.47 -17.53 -5.40
C ASN A 71 -0.10 -16.17 -4.98
N LEU A 72 0.57 -15.43 -4.10
CA LEU A 72 0.03 -14.21 -3.52
C LEU A 72 0.61 -12.96 -4.20
N VAL A 73 -0.17 -11.88 -4.16
CA VAL A 73 0.20 -10.54 -4.61
C VAL A 73 -0.24 -9.54 -3.55
N THR A 74 0.72 -8.75 -3.04
CA THR A 74 0.47 -7.76 -1.99
C THR A 74 -0.15 -6.46 -2.50
N TRP A 75 -1.15 -5.99 -1.77
CA TRP A 75 -1.77 -4.68 -1.85
C TRP A 75 -1.80 -4.06 -0.46
N THR A 76 -2.03 -2.76 -0.35
CA THR A 76 -2.17 -2.08 0.95
C THR A 76 -3.30 -1.08 0.92
N SER A 77 -4.04 -0.93 2.02
CA SER A 77 -5.01 0.14 2.22
C SER A 77 -4.38 1.44 2.76
N SER A 78 -3.07 1.46 3.02
CA SER A 78 -2.37 2.57 3.65
C SER A 78 -1.53 3.33 2.62
N LEU A 79 -2.06 4.44 2.10
CA LEU A 79 -1.32 5.32 1.16
C LEU A 79 0.02 5.77 1.75
N LEU A 80 0.05 6.14 3.03
CA LEU A 80 1.29 6.50 3.74
C LEU A 80 2.36 5.39 3.63
N TYR A 81 1.95 4.13 3.78
CA TYR A 81 2.88 3.00 3.70
C TYR A 81 3.40 2.87 2.27
N ALA A 82 2.51 2.93 1.26
CA ALA A 82 2.91 2.88 -0.14
C ALA A 82 3.91 4.00 -0.49
N LEU A 83 3.67 5.23 -0.04
CA LEU A 83 4.55 6.37 -0.28
C LEU A 83 5.91 6.21 0.41
N VAL A 84 5.95 5.84 1.70
CA VAL A 84 7.23 5.54 2.37
C VAL A 84 7.97 4.40 1.66
N TYR A 85 7.23 3.40 1.16
CA TYR A 85 7.80 2.27 0.46
C TYR A 85 8.45 2.67 -0.87
N ILE A 86 7.99 3.72 -1.56
CA ILE A 86 8.66 4.29 -2.75
C ILE A 86 10.11 4.66 -2.41
N PHE A 87 10.31 5.46 -1.36
CA PHE A 87 11.64 5.90 -0.94
C PHE A 87 12.50 4.74 -0.43
N TYR A 88 11.88 3.76 0.24
CA TYR A 88 12.56 2.51 0.60
C TYR A 88 13.10 1.77 -0.63
N ARG A 89 12.31 1.61 -1.69
CA ARG A 89 12.76 0.93 -2.93
C ARG A 89 13.82 1.73 -3.65
N HIS A 90 13.74 3.06 -3.65
CA HIS A 90 14.80 3.92 -4.16
C HIS A 90 16.12 3.69 -3.40
N ALA A 91 16.08 3.73 -2.06
CA ALA A 91 17.27 3.56 -1.23
C ALA A 91 17.82 2.13 -1.17
N THR A 92 17.00 1.10 -1.36
CA THR A 92 17.45 -0.31 -1.29
C THR A 92 17.91 -0.84 -2.64
N ASP A 93 17.12 -0.57 -3.68
CA ASP A 93 17.32 -1.20 -5.00
C ASP A 93 17.99 -0.24 -5.99
N GLY A 94 18.16 1.04 -5.63
CA GLY A 94 18.74 2.06 -6.51
C GLY A 94 17.84 2.45 -7.69
N PHE A 95 16.56 2.10 -7.66
CA PHE A 95 15.63 2.47 -8.73
C PHE A 95 15.42 3.99 -8.77
N ASN A 96 15.49 4.57 -9.96
CA ASN A 96 15.06 5.96 -10.16
C ASN A 96 13.56 6.09 -9.85
N PHE A 97 13.13 7.23 -9.30
CA PHE A 97 11.72 7.57 -9.08
C PHE A 97 10.87 7.54 -10.35
N ASP A 98 11.46 7.68 -11.53
CA ASP A 98 10.78 7.47 -12.82
C ASP A 98 10.32 6.01 -13.02
N ASN A 99 11.00 5.07 -12.36
CA ASN A 99 10.81 3.64 -12.50
C ASN A 99 10.05 3.01 -11.32
N ILE A 100 9.69 3.79 -10.30
CA ILE A 100 8.87 3.35 -9.18
C ILE A 100 7.50 4.00 -9.35
N CYS A 101 6.44 3.22 -9.51
CA CYS A 101 5.09 3.77 -9.68
C CYS A 101 4.18 3.40 -8.51
N LEU A 102 3.32 4.34 -8.13
CA LEU A 102 2.18 4.11 -7.27
C LEU A 102 0.98 3.76 -8.14
N GLY A 103 0.35 2.62 -7.88
CA GLY A 103 -0.95 2.30 -8.44
C GLY A 103 -2.04 2.34 -7.38
N ILE A 104 -3.23 2.74 -7.81
CA ILE A 104 -4.49 2.65 -7.06
C ILE A 104 -5.49 1.82 -7.86
N LEU A 105 -6.30 1.00 -7.20
CA LEU A 105 -7.46 0.35 -7.80
C LEU A 105 -8.72 0.51 -6.94
N ASP A 106 -9.88 0.29 -7.54
CA ASP A 106 -11.19 0.24 -6.90
C ASP A 106 -11.60 -1.23 -6.77
N THR A 107 -11.65 -1.73 -5.54
CA THR A 107 -11.93 -3.13 -5.24
C THR A 107 -13.33 -3.55 -5.66
N THR A 108 -14.28 -2.61 -5.82
CA THR A 108 -15.63 -2.88 -6.31
C THR A 108 -15.67 -3.24 -7.79
N SER A 109 -14.59 -2.97 -8.54
CA SER A 109 -14.43 -3.37 -9.95
C SER A 109 -14.01 -4.83 -10.12
N PHE A 110 -13.92 -5.59 -9.02
CA PHE A 110 -13.49 -6.97 -8.97
C PHE A 110 -14.53 -7.86 -8.27
N PRO A 111 -14.61 -9.16 -8.61
CA PRO A 111 -15.47 -10.09 -7.89
C PRO A 111 -15.17 -10.11 -6.38
N LYS A 112 -16.22 -10.25 -5.57
CA LYS A 112 -16.08 -10.44 -4.11
C LYS A 112 -15.18 -11.65 -3.84
N GLY A 113 -14.28 -11.52 -2.86
CA GLY A 113 -13.26 -12.53 -2.54
C GLY A 113 -11.95 -12.40 -3.33
N THR A 114 -11.82 -11.44 -4.26
CA THR A 114 -10.55 -11.20 -4.99
C THR A 114 -9.41 -10.77 -4.06
N PHE A 115 -9.73 -10.00 -3.01
CA PHE A 115 -8.77 -9.50 -2.04
C PHE A 115 -9.07 -10.07 -0.66
N ILE A 116 -8.04 -10.59 -0.02
CA ILE A 116 -8.10 -11.21 1.30
C ILE A 116 -7.19 -10.42 2.23
N ARG A 117 -7.68 -10.02 3.40
CA ARG A 117 -6.85 -9.33 4.40
C ARG A 117 -5.76 -10.27 4.91
N ASP A 118 -4.53 -9.79 5.03
CA ASP A 118 -3.41 -10.63 5.50
C ASP A 118 -3.67 -11.21 6.90
N MET A 119 -4.25 -10.43 7.82
CA MET A 119 -4.56 -10.85 9.18
C MET A 119 -5.53 -12.03 9.25
N ASP A 120 -6.46 -12.14 8.29
CA ASP A 120 -7.39 -13.28 8.26
C ASP A 120 -6.67 -14.56 7.85
N LEU A 121 -5.75 -14.48 6.88
CA LEU A 121 -4.86 -15.59 6.54
C LEU A 121 -3.90 -15.93 7.69
N ILE A 122 -3.27 -14.92 8.30
CA ILE A 122 -2.37 -15.11 9.43
C ILE A 122 -3.09 -15.87 10.54
N ARG A 123 -4.26 -15.42 10.98
CA ARG A 123 -5.03 -16.07 12.06
C ARG A 123 -5.49 -17.48 11.69
N THR A 124 -5.84 -17.70 10.43
CA THR A 124 -6.29 -19.02 9.95
C THR A 124 -5.15 -20.04 10.00
N TYR A 125 -3.94 -19.63 9.61
CA TYR A 125 -2.80 -20.54 9.42
C TYR A 125 -1.73 -20.45 10.53
N SER A 126 -1.80 -19.50 11.46
CA SER A 126 -0.83 -19.36 12.55
C SER A 126 -0.74 -20.58 13.48
N PRO A 127 -1.82 -21.37 13.74
CA PRO A 127 -1.70 -22.60 14.51
C PRO A 127 -0.78 -23.66 13.87
N LEU A 128 -0.55 -23.55 12.55
CA LEU A 128 0.23 -24.51 11.76
C LEU A 128 1.66 -24.04 11.48
N ASN A 129 2.00 -22.80 11.83
CA ASN A 129 3.32 -22.23 11.55
C ASN A 129 3.74 -21.22 12.62
N GLU A 130 4.72 -21.60 13.44
CA GLU A 130 5.22 -20.76 14.55
C GLU A 130 5.75 -19.40 14.07
N ARG A 131 6.38 -19.33 12.89
CA ARG A 131 6.89 -18.06 12.35
C ARG A 131 5.78 -17.12 11.93
N LEU A 132 4.64 -17.67 11.48
CA LEU A 132 3.42 -16.95 11.18
C LEU A 132 2.72 -16.48 12.47
N ALA A 133 2.64 -17.33 13.49
CA ALA A 133 2.16 -16.92 14.82
C ALA A 133 3.01 -15.79 15.43
N ASN A 134 4.32 -15.82 15.22
CA ASN A 134 5.21 -14.73 15.63
C ASN A 134 5.00 -13.46 14.79
N LEU A 135 4.62 -13.59 13.51
CA LEU A 135 4.25 -12.45 12.68
C LEU A 135 2.94 -11.83 13.17
N GLU A 136 1.94 -12.64 13.52
CA GLU A 136 0.68 -12.19 14.12
C GLU A 136 0.93 -11.30 15.35
N LYS A 137 1.72 -11.82 16.30
CA LYS A 137 2.10 -11.08 17.51
C LYS A 137 2.83 -9.78 17.17
N LEU A 138 3.66 -9.76 16.13
CA LEU A 138 4.36 -8.56 15.69
C LEU A 138 3.39 -7.49 15.17
N ARG A 139 2.35 -7.89 14.40
CA ARG A 139 1.35 -6.95 13.87
C ARG A 139 0.59 -6.23 14.98
N ASP A 140 0.33 -6.91 16.09
CA ASP A 140 -0.35 -6.34 17.24
C ASP A 140 0.57 -5.66 18.25
N LYS A 141 1.88 -5.87 18.14
CA LYS A 141 2.88 -5.31 19.04
C LYS A 141 3.04 -3.81 18.82
N GLN A 142 2.88 -3.05 19.90
CA GLN A 142 3.22 -1.63 19.96
C GLN A 142 4.73 -1.43 19.79
N HIS A 143 5.12 -0.40 19.04
CA HIS A 143 6.51 -0.01 18.91
C HIS A 143 7.11 0.38 20.27
N ARG A 144 8.43 0.21 20.45
CA ARG A 144 9.08 0.48 21.74
C ARG A 144 9.10 1.96 22.11
N GLU A 145 9.19 2.81 21.08
CA GLU A 145 9.34 4.27 21.22
C GLU A 145 8.09 5.05 20.78
N PHE A 146 7.18 4.41 20.04
CA PHE A 146 6.03 5.06 19.41
C PHE A 146 4.73 4.35 19.80
N LYS A 147 3.59 5.03 19.73
CA LYS A 147 2.26 4.46 20.00
C LYS A 147 1.76 3.55 18.88
N GLY A 148 2.31 3.68 17.67
CA GLY A 148 1.92 2.86 16.52
C GLY A 148 2.33 1.38 16.60
N LYS A 149 1.66 0.56 15.79
CA LYS A 149 1.90 -0.89 15.64
C LYS A 149 2.50 -1.23 14.27
N PHE A 150 3.10 -2.42 14.14
CA PHE A 150 3.70 -2.93 12.90
C PHE A 150 2.69 -3.53 11.90
N TYR A 151 1.51 -2.92 11.77
CA TYR A 151 0.48 -3.33 10.82
C TYR A 151 0.30 -2.27 9.73
N PHE A 152 0.42 -2.64 8.45
CA PHE A 152 0.44 -1.69 7.33
C PHE A 152 -0.77 -1.84 6.40
N GLY A 153 -1.80 -2.56 6.81
CA GLY A 153 -3.06 -2.66 6.07
C GLY A 153 -2.93 -3.53 4.82
N GLU A 154 -2.19 -4.63 4.90
CA GLU A 154 -1.94 -5.49 3.74
C GLU A 154 -3.16 -6.34 3.34
N TYR A 155 -3.41 -6.41 2.04
CA TYR A 155 -4.40 -7.27 1.39
C TYR A 155 -3.72 -8.09 0.30
N LEU A 156 -4.27 -9.26 0.00
CA LEU A 156 -3.64 -10.25 -0.87
C LEU A 156 -4.62 -10.67 -1.96
N SER A 157 -4.20 -10.56 -3.22
CA SER A 157 -4.87 -11.21 -4.34
C SER A 157 -4.09 -12.44 -4.78
N GLN A 158 -4.74 -13.35 -5.51
CA GLN A 158 -4.14 -14.62 -5.94
C GLN A 158 -3.89 -14.66 -7.46
N GLY A 159 -2.87 -15.40 -7.88
CA GLY A 159 -2.65 -15.74 -9.29
C GLY A 159 -2.30 -14.54 -10.16
N ALA A 160 -3.04 -14.41 -11.25
CA ALA A 160 -2.90 -13.31 -12.20
C ALA A 160 -4.17 -12.46 -12.19
N LEU A 161 -4.03 -11.19 -11.82
CA LEU A 161 -5.12 -10.22 -11.78
C LEU A 161 -4.97 -9.24 -12.95
N ARG A 162 -6.00 -9.16 -13.80
CA ARG A 162 -6.07 -8.13 -14.84
C ARG A 162 -6.49 -6.82 -14.20
N ILE A 163 -5.64 -5.81 -14.29
CA ILE A 163 -5.82 -4.48 -13.68
C ILE A 163 -6.02 -3.37 -14.72
N GLU A 164 -5.86 -3.70 -16.01
CA GLU A 164 -6.18 -2.81 -17.12
C GLU A 164 -7.57 -2.19 -16.96
N ASP A 165 -7.66 -0.88 -17.17
CA ASP A 165 -8.87 -0.05 -17.03
C ASP A 165 -9.52 -0.04 -15.63
N LYS A 166 -8.91 -0.72 -14.65
CA LYS A 166 -9.39 -0.81 -13.25
C LYS A 166 -8.41 -0.22 -12.24
N CYS A 167 -7.26 0.22 -12.74
CA CYS A 167 -6.17 0.75 -11.96
C CYS A 167 -5.60 1.97 -12.68
N ALA A 168 -5.23 3.00 -11.90
CA ALA A 168 -4.39 4.09 -12.38
C ALA A 168 -3.00 3.96 -11.77
N VAL A 169 -1.97 4.21 -12.56
CA VAL A 169 -0.57 4.03 -12.19
C VAL A 169 0.21 5.29 -12.56
N VAL A 170 0.91 5.88 -11.59
CA VAL A 170 1.65 7.14 -11.74
C VAL A 170 3.06 6.97 -11.17
N SER A 171 4.07 7.52 -11.85
CA SER A 171 5.46 7.44 -11.39
C SER A 171 5.70 8.30 -10.15
N ALA A 172 6.59 7.85 -9.27
CA ALA A 172 6.99 8.60 -8.09
C ALA A 172 7.60 9.96 -8.46
N ARG A 173 8.31 10.04 -9.59
CA ARG A 173 8.80 11.31 -10.13
C ARG A 173 7.67 12.32 -10.33
N ALA A 174 6.56 11.90 -10.94
CA ALA A 174 5.42 12.77 -11.20
C ALA A 174 4.72 13.20 -9.89
N LEU A 175 4.61 12.30 -8.90
CA LEU A 175 4.09 12.63 -7.57
C LEU A 175 4.95 13.73 -6.91
N ILE A 176 6.28 13.56 -6.93
CA ILE A 176 7.23 14.53 -6.36
C ILE A 176 7.12 15.88 -7.07
N ALA A 177 7.13 15.88 -8.41
CA ALA A 177 7.04 17.09 -9.21
C ALA A 177 5.71 17.84 -9.06
N SER A 178 4.66 17.16 -8.57
CA SER A 178 3.33 17.74 -8.35
C SER A 178 3.08 18.12 -6.88
N GLY A 179 4.15 18.23 -6.07
CA GLY A 179 4.08 18.77 -4.72
C GLY A 179 3.96 17.75 -3.60
N LEU A 180 4.38 16.49 -3.79
CA LEU A 180 4.33 15.49 -2.70
C LEU A 180 5.07 15.97 -1.43
N TYR A 181 6.15 16.75 -1.59
CA TYR A 181 6.89 17.33 -0.47
C TYR A 181 6.20 18.52 0.18
N ASP A 182 5.27 19.18 -0.52
CA ASP A 182 4.46 20.24 0.09
C ASP A 182 3.49 19.63 1.13
N ILE A 183 3.04 18.40 0.90
CA ILE A 183 2.15 17.65 1.81
C ILE A 183 2.94 16.96 2.93
N LEU A 184 4.08 16.35 2.59
CA LEU A 184 4.94 15.63 3.54
C LEU A 184 6.41 16.04 3.33
N PRO A 185 6.85 17.15 3.93
CA PRO A 185 8.21 17.66 3.74
C PRO A 185 9.31 16.67 4.14
N GLU A 186 9.05 15.78 5.11
CA GLU A 186 10.03 14.79 5.56
C GLU A 186 10.43 13.80 4.45
N PHE A 187 9.59 13.65 3.41
CA PHE A 187 9.90 12.80 2.27
C PHE A 187 11.05 13.33 1.41
N GLU A 188 11.33 14.64 1.44
CA GLU A 188 12.52 15.19 0.79
C GLU A 188 13.80 14.62 1.41
N VAL A 189 13.84 14.50 2.74
CA VAL A 189 14.95 13.89 3.47
C VAL A 189 15.06 12.39 3.14
N LEU A 190 13.93 11.69 3.02
CA LEU A 190 13.93 10.27 2.62
C LEU A 190 14.48 10.08 1.20
N ALA A 191 14.18 10.99 0.28
CA ALA A 191 14.62 10.94 -1.10
C ALA A 191 16.14 11.09 -1.26
N GLN A 192 16.79 11.79 -0.32
CA GLN A 192 18.23 12.04 -0.33
C GLN A 192 19.03 10.98 0.44
N ARG A 193 18.37 9.96 1.03
CA ARG A 193 19.07 8.94 1.80
C ARG A 193 20.03 8.13 0.92
N PRO A 194 21.24 7.82 1.42
CA PRO A 194 22.16 6.96 0.70
C PRO A 194 21.61 5.55 0.55
N LEU A 195 22.13 4.82 -0.43
CA LEU A 195 21.77 3.43 -0.63
C LEU A 195 22.11 2.60 0.62
N SER A 196 21.15 1.81 1.09
CA SER A 196 21.30 0.96 2.27
C SER A 196 20.61 -0.36 2.04
N PRO A 197 21.21 -1.50 2.45
CA PRO A 197 20.57 -2.81 2.28
C PRO A 197 19.42 -3.05 3.26
N ASN A 198 19.34 -2.30 4.37
CA ASN A 198 18.31 -2.46 5.40
C ASN A 198 17.72 -1.12 5.88
N PRO A 199 17.11 -0.29 5.02
CA PRO A 199 16.49 0.93 5.49
C PRO A 199 15.28 0.60 6.37
N GLU A 200 15.22 1.22 7.55
CA GLU A 200 14.14 1.04 8.55
C GLU A 200 12.82 1.71 8.13
N TRP A 201 12.25 1.29 7.01
CA TRP A 201 11.02 1.88 6.48
C TRP A 201 9.82 1.68 7.42
N ALA A 202 9.74 0.54 8.10
CA ALA A 202 8.66 0.22 9.02
C ALA A 202 8.57 1.25 10.16
N ASN A 203 9.73 1.64 10.70
CA ASN A 203 9.83 2.66 11.74
C ASN A 203 9.46 4.04 11.20
N GLN A 204 9.74 4.35 9.93
CA GLN A 204 9.30 5.61 9.32
C GLN A 204 7.78 5.69 9.25
N VAL A 205 7.10 4.63 8.80
CA VAL A 205 5.63 4.61 8.77
C VAL A 205 5.03 4.79 10.16
N ILE A 206 5.59 4.09 11.15
CA ILE A 206 5.14 4.21 12.55
C ILE A 206 5.36 5.63 13.07
N ARG A 207 6.52 6.23 12.80
CA ARG A 207 6.84 7.61 13.19
C ARG A 207 5.85 8.61 12.59
N HIS A 208 5.53 8.50 11.30
CA HIS A 208 4.55 9.37 10.66
C HIS A 208 3.15 9.22 11.27
N ARG A 209 2.79 8.01 11.72
CA ARG A 209 1.51 7.78 12.41
C ARG A 209 1.47 8.35 13.82
N GLU A 210 2.62 8.68 14.43
CA GLU A 210 2.66 9.13 15.83
C GLU A 210 1.80 10.36 16.08
N ALA A 211 1.76 11.28 15.12
CA ALA A 211 0.95 12.49 15.20
C ALA A 211 -0.56 12.21 15.36
N PHE A 212 -1.05 11.05 14.90
CA PHE A 212 -2.45 10.64 15.03
C PHE A 212 -2.81 10.05 16.40
N TYR A 213 -1.82 9.76 17.25
CA TYR A 213 -2.03 9.21 18.59
C TYR A 213 -1.87 10.24 19.72
N SER A 214 -1.62 11.50 19.37
CA SER A 214 -1.56 12.60 20.33
C SER A 214 -2.97 12.99 20.79
N GLU A 215 -3.15 13.16 22.11
CA GLU A 215 -4.44 13.56 22.70
C GLU A 215 -4.68 15.07 22.60
N GLU A 216 -3.60 15.85 22.50
CA GLU A 216 -3.71 17.25 22.11
C GLU A 216 -3.99 17.29 20.60
N PRO A 217 -5.05 17.99 20.16
CA PRO A 217 -5.31 18.18 18.74
C PRO A 217 -4.18 19.05 18.17
N GLY A 218 -3.08 18.40 17.80
CA GLY A 218 -2.06 18.91 16.89
C GLY A 218 -2.67 19.00 15.50
N CYS A 219 -3.75 19.76 15.36
CA CYS A 219 -4.38 20.05 14.10
C CYS A 219 -3.46 21.00 13.36
N GLN A 220 -2.61 20.42 12.52
CA GLN A 220 -1.83 21.20 11.59
C GLN A 220 -2.80 21.93 10.68
N LYS A 221 -2.76 23.27 10.76
CA LYS A 221 -3.49 24.13 9.83
C LYS A 221 -3.07 23.74 8.42
N VAL A 222 -4.06 23.45 7.60
CA VAL A 222 -3.83 23.17 6.20
C VAL A 222 -3.37 24.44 5.46
N SER A 223 -2.33 24.31 4.64
CA SER A 223 -1.89 25.39 3.74
C SER A 223 -2.54 25.26 2.36
N SER A 224 -2.58 26.37 1.63
CA SER A 224 -3.10 26.38 0.25
C SER A 224 -2.23 25.53 -0.68
N GLU A 225 -0.92 25.48 -0.43
CA GLU A 225 0.07 24.69 -1.17
C GLU A 225 -0.19 23.19 -0.99
N GLU A 226 -0.48 22.74 0.24
CA GLU A 226 -0.83 21.34 0.51
C GLU A 226 -2.08 20.90 -0.28
N ILE A 227 -3.12 21.74 -0.27
CA ILE A 227 -4.37 21.48 -1.00
C ILE A 227 -4.12 21.44 -2.50
N GLN A 228 -3.37 22.41 -3.01
CA GLN A 228 -3.04 22.47 -4.43
C GLN A 228 -2.23 21.25 -4.88
N ALA A 229 -1.24 20.84 -4.09
CA ALA A 229 -0.45 19.64 -4.35
C ALA A 229 -1.33 18.38 -4.34
N ALA A 230 -2.23 18.24 -3.36
CA ALA A 230 -3.14 17.09 -3.29
C ALA A 230 -4.05 16.99 -4.53
N MET A 231 -4.54 18.13 -5.01
CA MET A 231 -5.34 18.20 -6.23
C MET A 231 -4.51 17.91 -7.49
N GLN A 232 -3.31 18.48 -7.62
CA GLN A 232 -2.42 18.24 -8.75
C GLN A 232 -1.99 16.77 -8.83
N ILE A 233 -1.67 16.15 -7.70
CA ILE A 233 -1.38 14.72 -7.65
C ILE A 233 -2.62 13.91 -8.04
N GLY A 234 -3.81 14.27 -7.53
CA GLY A 234 -5.06 13.61 -7.90
C GLY A 234 -5.32 13.63 -9.42
N GLU A 235 -5.02 14.74 -10.10
CA GLU A 235 -5.14 14.88 -11.55
C GLU A 235 -4.29 13.88 -12.33
N LEU A 236 -3.10 13.51 -11.83
CA LEU A 236 -2.22 12.55 -12.51
C LEU A 236 -2.86 11.18 -12.70
N PHE A 237 -3.77 10.79 -11.82
CA PHE A 237 -4.43 9.47 -11.88
C PHE A 237 -5.66 9.48 -12.78
N GLY A 238 -6.19 10.66 -13.14
CA GLY A 238 -7.38 10.81 -13.97
C GLY A 238 -8.70 10.78 -13.20
N PRO A 239 -9.82 11.10 -13.87
CA PRO A 239 -11.07 11.52 -13.23
C PRO A 239 -11.62 10.61 -12.13
N PRO A 240 -11.68 9.27 -12.29
CA PRO A 240 -12.25 8.39 -11.27
C PRO A 240 -11.48 8.41 -9.94
N TRP A 241 -10.22 8.83 -9.97
CA TRP A 241 -9.27 8.72 -8.86
C TRP A 241 -8.94 10.05 -8.21
N ARG A 242 -9.22 11.18 -8.87
CA ARG A 242 -8.86 12.54 -8.41
C ARG A 242 -9.28 12.79 -6.97
N LEU A 243 -10.59 12.67 -6.70
CA LEU A 243 -11.15 12.93 -5.37
C LEU A 243 -10.67 11.91 -4.33
N PRO A 244 -10.74 10.58 -4.58
CA PRO A 244 -10.17 9.60 -3.66
C PRO A 244 -8.71 9.86 -3.29
N LEU A 245 -7.85 10.18 -4.26
CA LEU A 245 -6.43 10.46 -3.99
C LEU A 245 -6.26 11.75 -3.19
N ALA A 246 -6.91 12.83 -3.60
CA ALA A 246 -6.81 14.11 -2.90
C ALA A 246 -7.24 13.95 -1.42
N ILE A 247 -8.34 13.24 -1.14
CA ILE A 247 -8.77 12.94 0.23
C ILE A 247 -7.70 12.12 0.98
N ASN A 248 -7.20 11.03 0.38
CA ASN A 248 -6.21 10.18 1.03
C ASN A 248 -4.89 10.93 1.32
N LEU A 249 -4.48 11.84 0.43
CA LEU A 249 -3.29 12.68 0.59
C LEU A 249 -3.48 13.68 1.73
N MET A 250 -4.63 14.37 1.79
CA MET A 250 -4.92 15.30 2.89
C MET A 250 -5.02 14.60 4.24
N ALA A 251 -5.44 13.33 4.24
CA ALA A 251 -5.53 12.47 5.41
C ALA A 251 -4.19 11.85 5.86
N LEU A 252 -3.07 12.13 5.18
CA LEU A 252 -1.73 11.67 5.61
C LEU A 252 -1.23 12.40 6.86
N VAL A 253 -1.85 13.54 7.18
CA VAL A 253 -1.54 14.39 8.33
C VAL A 253 -2.81 14.54 9.19
N PRO A 254 -2.72 14.61 10.53
CA PRO A 254 -3.88 14.90 11.36
C PRO A 254 -4.49 16.26 11.03
N ARG A 255 -5.75 16.26 10.56
CA ARG A 255 -6.53 17.48 10.25
C ARG A 255 -7.69 17.65 11.22
N LEU A 256 -8.24 18.86 11.30
CA LEU A 256 -9.50 19.09 12.00
C LEU A 256 -10.61 18.26 11.33
N PRO A 257 -11.47 17.57 12.11
CA PRO A 257 -12.76 17.13 11.60
C PRO A 257 -13.50 18.35 11.03
N ASP A 258 -14.00 18.21 9.80
CA ASP A 258 -14.69 19.28 9.06
C ASP A 258 -13.85 20.55 8.80
N ASP A 259 -12.54 20.40 8.50
CA ASP A 259 -11.71 21.51 8.06
C ASP A 259 -12.34 22.23 6.86
N ARG A 260 -12.90 23.41 7.13
CA ARG A 260 -13.67 24.20 6.16
C ARG A 260 -12.82 24.60 4.96
N THR A 261 -11.51 24.76 5.14
CA THR A 261 -10.60 25.14 4.07
C THR A 261 -10.49 24.01 3.05
N ILE A 262 -10.32 22.77 3.52
CA ILE A 262 -10.29 21.58 2.66
C ILE A 262 -11.64 21.39 1.97
N LEU A 263 -12.74 21.47 2.73
CA LEU A 263 -14.09 21.29 2.18
C LEU A 263 -14.43 22.33 1.11
N GLN A 264 -14.14 23.61 1.36
CA GLN A 264 -14.40 24.68 0.40
C GLN A 264 -13.54 24.52 -0.85
N ALA A 265 -12.26 24.19 -0.70
CA ALA A 265 -11.39 23.94 -1.85
C ALA A 265 -11.89 22.77 -2.68
N PHE A 266 -12.34 21.69 -2.03
CA PHE A 266 -12.82 20.50 -2.73
C PHE A 266 -14.17 20.72 -3.40
N GLN A 267 -15.03 21.58 -2.85
CA GLN A 267 -16.28 21.99 -3.50
C GLN A 267 -16.03 22.90 -4.70
N ALA A 268 -15.03 23.77 -4.61
CA ALA A 268 -14.65 24.67 -5.70
C ALA A 268 -13.92 23.93 -6.85
N PHE A 269 -13.25 22.82 -6.54
CA PHE A 269 -12.55 22.03 -7.53
C PHE A 269 -13.51 21.07 -8.26
N ASN A 270 -13.45 21.09 -9.59
CA ASN A 270 -14.29 20.21 -10.39
C ASN A 270 -13.72 18.79 -10.43
N PHE A 271 -14.12 17.97 -9.46
CA PHE A 271 -13.79 16.54 -9.46
C PHE A 271 -14.61 15.71 -10.44
N THR A 272 -15.58 16.31 -11.14
CA THR A 272 -16.36 15.59 -12.16
C THR A 272 -15.55 15.44 -13.46
N GLY A 273 -15.61 14.24 -14.01
CA GLY A 273 -15.13 13.87 -15.34
C GLY A 273 -15.79 12.58 -15.78
#